data_AF-A0AA90NJA5-F1
#
_entry.id   AF-A0AA90NJA5-F1
#
_cell.length_a   1.000
_cell.length_b   1.000
_cell.length_c   1.000
_cell.angle_alpha   90.00
_cell.angle_beta   90.00
_cell.angle_gamma   90.00
#
_symmetry.space_group_name_H-M   'P 1'
#
loop_
_entity.id
_entity.type
_entity.pdbx_description
1 polymer ?
#
loop_
_entity_poly.entity_id
_entity_poly.type
_entity_poly.pdbx_seq_one_letter_code
_entity_poly.pdbx_strand_id
1 'polypeptide(L)'
;MSHLVYEFGLYSKHFVDIGRGDLDLGKLEDESDKKAHEEIAKEKEDLIKRIKEILKGDVEEVRVTHSLTDSPACLVVGQNNMGAQMLQIMKAAGQSTPSSKPIFEINTSHPLILKLDQEQDEDSFADLIKIVFDQANLAAGGTLDNPASYVHRLNKLLVEMTG
;
A
#
# COMPACT_ATOMS: atom_id res chain seq x y z
N MET A 1 6.37 20.32 3.41
CA MET A 1 5.56 20.34 4.65
C MET A 1 4.47 21.39 4.46
N SER A 2 3.21 21.05 4.74
CA SER A 2 2.06 21.94 4.54
C SER A 2 2.14 23.20 5.41
N HIS A 3 1.76 24.35 4.85
CA HIS A 3 1.78 25.66 5.50
C HIS A 3 0.95 25.73 6.79
N LEU A 4 -0.01 24.81 6.96
CA LEU A 4 -0.89 24.72 8.14
C LEU A 4 -0.24 24.10 9.37
N VAL A 5 0.87 23.35 9.22
CA VAL A 5 1.57 22.76 10.37
C VAL A 5 2.28 23.85 11.21
N TYR A 6 2.58 25.00 10.60
CA TYR A 6 3.29 26.11 11.26
C TYR A 6 2.40 26.97 12.16
N GLU A 7 1.11 27.12 11.85
CA GLU A 7 0.20 28.00 12.63
C GLU A 7 -0.28 27.37 13.94
N PHE A 8 -0.13 26.05 14.13
CA PHE A 8 -0.56 25.33 15.34
C PHE A 8 0.56 25.00 16.34
N GLY A 9 1.73 25.64 16.22
CA GLY A 9 2.92 25.40 17.07
C GLY A 9 2.78 25.73 18.58
N LEU A 10 1.57 25.96 19.09
CA LEU A 10 1.28 26.24 20.51
C LEU A 10 0.87 25.01 21.34
N TYR A 11 0.79 23.82 20.74
CA TYR A 11 0.64 22.56 21.47
C TYR A 11 1.85 21.68 21.19
N SER A 12 2.53 21.20 22.24
CA SER A 12 3.74 20.36 22.18
C SER A 12 3.46 18.93 21.67
N LYS A 13 2.66 18.80 20.60
CA LYS A 13 2.28 17.53 19.98
C LYS A 13 2.73 17.56 18.52
N HIS A 14 3.53 16.58 18.12
CA HIS A 14 3.93 16.39 16.74
C HIS A 14 2.78 15.75 15.95
N PHE A 15 2.48 16.29 14.77
CA PHE A 15 1.54 15.68 13.82
C PHE A 15 2.30 14.74 12.89
N VAL A 16 1.76 13.54 12.71
CA VAL A 16 2.32 12.51 11.82
C VAL A 16 1.33 12.27 10.68
N ASP A 17 1.84 12.22 9.45
CA ASP A 17 1.06 11.92 8.25
C ASP A 17 0.91 10.40 8.12
N ILE A 18 -0.32 9.91 8.23
CA ILE A 18 -0.63 8.47 8.13
C ILE A 18 -0.32 7.88 6.74
N GLY A 19 -0.21 8.72 5.70
CA GLY A 19 0.13 8.29 4.34
C GLY A 19 1.64 8.14 4.10
N ARG A 20 2.48 8.42 5.10
CA ARG A 20 3.93 8.23 5.03
C ARG A 20 4.30 6.91 5.69
N GLY A 21 5.11 6.11 5.01
CA GLY A 21 5.46 4.73 5.37
C GLY A 21 6.34 4.54 6.61
N ASP A 22 6.27 5.44 7.57
CA ASP A 22 6.82 5.18 8.90
C ASP A 22 5.90 5.83 9.91
N LEU A 23 4.72 5.23 10.05
CA LEU A 23 3.94 5.38 11.26
C LEU A 23 4.71 4.67 12.38
N ASP A 24 5.81 5.29 12.81
CA ASP A 24 6.51 4.90 14.01
C ASP A 24 5.58 5.23 15.17
N LEU A 25 4.80 4.22 15.58
CA LEU A 25 3.96 4.27 16.78
C LEU A 25 4.82 4.48 18.03
N GLY A 26 6.15 4.42 17.92
CA GLY A 26 7.10 4.84 18.93
C GLY A 26 6.92 4.03 20.21
N LYS A 27 6.49 4.69 21.29
CA LYS A 27 6.27 4.08 22.61
C LYS A 27 4.98 3.25 22.73
N LEU A 28 4.20 3.12 21.66
CA LEU A 28 2.98 2.30 21.61
C LEU A 28 3.23 0.89 21.06
N GLU A 29 4.40 0.62 20.49
CA GLU A 29 4.78 -0.69 19.95
C GLU A 29 5.79 -1.33 20.91
N ASP A 30 5.35 -2.35 21.66
CA ASP A 30 6.23 -3.06 22.60
C ASP A 30 7.28 -3.88 21.81
N GLU A 31 8.46 -4.14 22.39
CA GLU A 31 9.49 -4.97 21.73
C GLU A 31 8.96 -6.38 21.33
N SER A 32 7.93 -6.85 22.02
CA SER A 32 7.21 -8.09 21.69
C SER A 32 6.49 -7.98 20.34
N ASP A 33 5.83 -6.85 20.07
CA ASP A 33 5.06 -6.63 18.85
C ASP A 33 5.99 -6.54 17.63
N LYS A 34 7.14 -5.86 17.79
CA LYS A 34 8.18 -5.79 16.75
C LYS A 34 8.70 -7.19 16.37
N LYS A 35 8.98 -8.03 17.37
CA LYS A 35 9.44 -9.41 17.13
C LYS A 35 8.38 -10.26 16.45
N ALA A 36 7.13 -10.18 16.90
CA ALA A 36 6.01 -10.89 16.27
C ALA A 36 5.85 -10.48 14.80
N HIS A 37 5.99 -9.19 14.49
CA HIS A 37 5.95 -8.69 13.12
C HIS A 37 7.11 -9.20 12.26
N GLU A 38 8.34 -9.20 12.78
CA GLU A 38 9.49 -9.77 12.07
C GLU A 38 9.32 -11.28 11.80
N GLU A 39 8.71 -12.02 12.73
CA GLU A 39 8.39 -13.43 12.55
C GLU A 39 7.33 -13.63 11.46
N ILE A 40 6.24 -12.87 11.49
CA ILE A 40 5.19 -12.91 10.44
C ILE A 40 5.78 -12.55 9.07
N ALA A 41 6.66 -11.54 9.00
CA ALA A 41 7.32 -11.15 7.76
C ALA A 41 8.20 -12.28 7.20
N LYS A 42 8.88 -13.03 8.07
CA LYS A 42 9.66 -14.22 7.68
C LYS A 42 8.75 -15.37 7.23
N GLU A 43 7.67 -15.63 7.96
CA GLU A 43 6.69 -16.66 7.60
C GLU A 43 6.02 -16.40 6.25
N LYS A 44 5.89 -15.13 5.86
CA LYS A 44 5.27 -14.68 4.61
C LYS A 44 6.28 -14.24 3.55
N GLU A 45 7.55 -14.61 3.68
CA GLU A 45 8.61 -14.20 2.75
C GLU A 45 8.32 -14.65 1.31
N ASP A 46 7.80 -15.86 1.13
CA ASP A 46 7.46 -16.40 -0.20
C ASP A 46 6.30 -15.62 -0.85
N LEU A 47 5.25 -15.30 -0.09
CA LEU A 47 4.15 -14.45 -0.55
C LEU A 47 4.66 -13.08 -0.96
N ILE A 48 5.49 -12.44 -0.13
CA ILE A 48 6.07 -11.11 -0.40
C ILE A 48 6.87 -11.14 -1.70
N LYS A 49 7.70 -12.17 -1.91
CA LYS A 49 8.48 -12.33 -3.14
C LYS A 49 7.58 -12.50 -4.36
N ARG A 50 6.53 -13.34 -4.27
CA ARG A 50 5.59 -13.61 -5.37
C ARG A 50 4.83 -12.35 -5.78
N ILE A 51 4.36 -11.57 -4.80
CA ILE A 51 3.72 -10.26 -5.03
C ILE A 51 4.71 -9.28 -5.68
N LYS A 52 5.94 -9.22 -5.17
CA LYS A 52 6.97 -8.29 -5.68
C LYS A 52 7.32 -8.56 -7.14
N GLU A 53 7.31 -9.82 -7.58
CA GLU A 53 7.57 -10.14 -8.99
C GLU A 53 6.42 -9.66 -9.90
N ILE A 54 5.16 -9.77 -9.47
CA ILE A 54 4.00 -9.26 -10.21
C ILE A 54 4.02 -7.73 -10.33
N LEU A 55 4.35 -7.05 -9.24
CA LEU A 55 4.37 -5.58 -9.15
C LEU A 55 5.74 -4.98 -9.50
N LYS A 56 6.60 -5.77 -10.16
CA LYS A 56 7.93 -5.35 -10.54
C LYS A 56 7.85 -4.21 -11.54
N GLY A 57 8.28 -3.03 -11.10
CA GLY A 57 8.16 -1.82 -11.90
C GLY A 57 7.23 -0.80 -11.26
N ASP A 58 6.23 -1.26 -10.51
CA ASP A 58 5.18 -0.40 -9.95
C ASP A 58 5.48 0.00 -8.50
N VAL A 59 6.19 -0.85 -7.75
CA VAL A 59 6.53 -0.60 -6.34
C VAL A 59 8.04 -0.53 -6.10
N GLU A 60 8.43 0.16 -5.02
CA GLU A 60 9.79 0.14 -4.48
C GLU A 60 10.01 -1.13 -3.63
N GLU A 61 9.03 -1.43 -2.77
CA GLU A 61 9.09 -2.52 -1.80
C GLU A 61 7.69 -3.10 -1.54
N VAL A 62 7.64 -4.36 -1.14
CA VAL A 62 6.45 -5.03 -0.59
C VAL A 62 6.79 -5.48 0.82
N ARG A 63 5.95 -5.17 1.81
CA ARG A 63 6.15 -5.57 3.22
C ARG A 63 4.84 -5.80 3.95
N VAL A 64 4.92 -6.39 5.15
CA VAL A 64 3.73 -6.55 6.02
C VAL A 64 3.42 -5.23 6.72
N THR A 65 2.16 -4.86 6.79
CA THR A 65 1.71 -3.65 7.50
C THR A 65 1.55 -3.90 9.01
N HIS A 66 1.70 -2.83 9.78
CA HIS A 66 1.47 -2.79 11.24
C HIS A 66 0.17 -2.05 11.60
N SER A 67 -0.45 -1.36 10.63
CA SER A 67 -1.45 -0.33 10.92
C SER A 67 -2.83 -0.60 10.31
N LEU A 68 -2.95 -1.56 9.40
CA LEU A 68 -4.23 -1.90 8.77
C LEU A 68 -5.02 -2.91 9.59
N THR A 69 -6.31 -2.63 9.75
CA THR A 69 -7.29 -3.53 10.37
C THR A 69 -8.18 -4.16 9.29
N ASP A 70 -9.00 -3.34 8.63
CA ASP A 70 -10.05 -3.84 7.72
C ASP A 70 -9.61 -3.88 6.24
N SER A 71 -8.53 -3.20 5.88
CA SER A 71 -8.06 -3.14 4.50
C SER A 71 -7.04 -4.25 4.21
N PRO A 72 -7.09 -4.87 3.01
CA PRO A 72 -6.13 -5.92 2.62
C PRO A 72 -4.72 -5.38 2.38
N ALA A 73 -4.60 -4.14 1.90
CA ALA A 73 -3.33 -3.51 1.58
C ALA A 73 -3.45 -1.99 1.54
N CYS A 74 -2.31 -1.29 1.59
CA CYS A 74 -2.22 0.15 1.37
C CYS A 74 -0.95 0.52 0.59
N LEU A 75 -0.96 1.72 0.01
CA LEU A 75 0.25 2.33 -0.56
C LEU A 75 0.74 3.43 0.36
N VAL A 76 2.02 3.36 0.67
CA VAL A 76 2.71 4.35 1.48
C VAL A 76 3.85 4.97 0.70
N VAL A 77 4.00 6.28 0.87
CA VAL A 77 5.09 7.03 0.27
C VAL A 77 6.29 6.97 1.23
N GLY A 78 7.47 6.59 0.73
CA GLY A 78 8.70 6.60 1.52
C GLY A 78 8.95 7.96 2.16
N GLN A 79 9.55 8.02 3.36
CA GLN A 79 9.65 9.25 4.17
C GLN A 79 10.25 10.47 3.43
N ASN A 80 11.19 10.22 2.52
CA ASN A 80 11.89 11.26 1.74
C ASN A 80 11.17 11.63 0.45
N ASN A 81 10.11 10.91 0.10
CA ASN A 81 9.35 11.11 -1.13
C ASN A 81 8.22 12.13 -0.91
N MET A 82 7.84 12.81 -1.99
CA MET A 82 6.76 13.80 -1.96
C MET A 82 5.41 13.08 -1.81
N GLY A 83 4.61 13.48 -0.81
CA GLY A 83 3.29 12.87 -0.58
C GLY A 83 2.34 13.02 -1.77
N ALA A 84 1.37 12.11 -1.89
CA ALA A 84 0.44 12.02 -3.01
C ALA A 84 -0.29 13.35 -3.32
N GLN A 85 -0.74 14.06 -2.30
CA GLN A 85 -1.40 15.36 -2.44
C GLN A 85 -0.50 16.41 -3.12
N MET A 86 0.79 16.42 -2.76
CA MET A 86 1.75 17.38 -3.31
C MET A 86 2.08 17.05 -4.76
N LEU A 87 2.17 15.76 -5.10
CA LEU A 87 2.33 15.30 -6.49
C LEU A 87 1.14 15.73 -7.36
N GLN A 88 -0.09 15.66 -6.84
CA GLN A 88 -1.27 16.16 -7.55
C GLN A 88 -1.22 17.67 -7.79
N ILE A 89 -0.82 18.46 -6.78
CA ILE A 89 -0.67 19.93 -6.91
C ILE A 89 0.38 20.26 -7.97
N MET A 90 1.52 19.57 -7.98
CA MET A 90 2.58 19.78 -8.98
C MET A 90 2.13 19.41 -10.40
N LYS A 91 1.45 18.25 -10.56
CA LYS A 91 0.88 17.85 -11.85
C LYS A 91 -0.13 18.88 -12.35
N ALA A 92 -1.01 19.37 -11.48
CA ALA A 92 -1.97 20.41 -11.82
C ALA A 92 -1.31 21.75 -12.18
N ALA A 93 -0.14 22.05 -11.59
CA ALA A 93 0.68 23.20 -11.91
C ALA A 93 1.57 23.02 -13.16
N GLY A 94 1.49 21.88 -13.85
CA GLY A 94 2.29 21.57 -15.04
C GLY A 94 3.78 21.31 -14.74
N GLN A 95 4.14 21.08 -13.48
CA GLN A 95 5.52 20.77 -13.10
C GLN A 95 5.81 19.28 -13.23
N SER A 96 7.04 18.95 -13.63
CA SER A 96 7.52 17.57 -13.62
C SER A 96 7.59 17.06 -12.19
N THR A 97 6.89 15.96 -11.91
CA THR A 97 6.96 15.29 -10.62
C THR A 97 8.09 14.26 -10.61
N PRO A 98 8.88 14.16 -9.52
CA PRO A 98 9.80 13.05 -9.36
C PRO A 98 9.03 11.73 -9.36
N SER A 99 9.51 10.75 -10.13
CA SER A 99 8.95 9.40 -10.14
C SER A 99 9.45 8.64 -8.93
N SER A 100 8.72 8.70 -7.81
CA SER A 100 8.93 7.82 -6.67
C SER A 100 7.91 6.68 -6.71
N LYS A 101 8.39 5.44 -6.64
CA LYS A 101 7.51 4.28 -6.50
C LYS A 101 7.04 4.18 -5.04
N PRO A 102 5.79 3.78 -4.79
CA PRO A 102 5.30 3.56 -3.44
C PRO A 102 5.85 2.26 -2.84
N ILE A 103 5.75 2.15 -1.53
CA ILE A 103 5.85 0.88 -0.79
C ILE A 103 4.43 0.31 -0.71
N PHE A 104 4.27 -0.97 -1.05
CA PHE A 104 3.00 -1.68 -0.95
C PHE A 104 2.98 -2.53 0.32
N GLU A 105 2.13 -2.17 1.27
CA GLU A 105 2.00 -2.93 2.51
C GLU A 105 0.79 -3.86 2.46
N ILE A 106 0.98 -5.11 2.86
CA ILE A 106 -0.07 -6.12 2.91
C ILE A 106 -0.47 -6.44 4.35
N ASN A 107 -1.78 -6.61 4.57
CA ASN A 107 -2.34 -7.08 5.82
C ASN A 107 -2.50 -8.60 5.78
N THR A 108 -1.54 -9.33 6.33
CA THR A 108 -1.52 -10.81 6.31
C THR A 108 -2.62 -11.45 7.14
N SER A 109 -3.31 -10.69 7.99
CA SER A 109 -4.49 -11.17 8.73
C SER A 109 -5.81 -11.04 7.94
N HIS A 110 -5.82 -10.25 6.86
CA HIS A 110 -7.03 -10.00 6.10
C HIS A 110 -7.43 -11.24 5.28
N PRO A 111 -8.73 -11.66 5.28
CA PRO A 111 -9.18 -12.88 4.61
C PRO A 111 -8.79 -12.96 3.12
N LEU A 112 -8.77 -11.83 2.42
CA LEU A 112 -8.35 -11.77 1.01
C LEU A 112 -6.87 -12.12 0.84
N ILE A 113 -5.99 -11.63 1.72
CA ILE A 113 -4.55 -11.92 1.66
C ILE A 113 -4.29 -13.38 2.03
N LEU A 114 -5.02 -13.90 3.02
CA LEU A 114 -4.95 -15.33 3.37
C LEU A 114 -5.37 -16.24 2.22
N LYS A 115 -6.41 -15.88 1.46
CA LYS A 115 -6.82 -16.61 0.25
C LYS A 115 -5.77 -16.51 -0.86
N LEU A 116 -5.24 -15.32 -1.10
CA LEU A 116 -4.17 -15.08 -2.07
C LEU A 116 -2.94 -15.96 -1.80
N ASP A 117 -2.55 -16.11 -0.53
CA ASP A 117 -1.43 -16.96 -0.12
C ASP A 117 -1.64 -18.44 -0.47
N GLN A 118 -2.89 -18.88 -0.59
CA GLN A 118 -3.26 -20.25 -0.94
C GLN A 118 -3.52 -20.45 -2.44
N GLU A 119 -3.54 -19.37 -3.24
CA GLU A 119 -3.84 -19.44 -4.67
C GLU A 119 -2.67 -20.05 -5.45
N GLN A 120 -2.92 -21.15 -6.16
CA GLN A 120 -1.90 -21.88 -6.90
C GLN A 120 -1.86 -21.49 -8.38
N ASP A 121 -2.98 -21.00 -8.92
CA ASP A 121 -3.02 -20.52 -10.29
C ASP A 121 -2.33 -19.15 -10.40
N GLU A 122 -1.16 -19.10 -11.04
CA GLU A 122 -0.34 -17.88 -11.12
C GLU A 122 -1.04 -16.74 -11.87
N ASP A 123 -1.87 -17.06 -12.87
CA ASP A 123 -2.62 -16.05 -13.63
C ASP A 123 -3.71 -15.41 -12.77
N SER A 124 -4.46 -16.21 -12.02
CA SER A 124 -5.47 -15.76 -11.07
C SER A 124 -4.83 -14.99 -9.91
N PHE A 125 -3.72 -15.48 -9.37
CA PHE A 125 -2.94 -14.78 -8.35
C PHE A 125 -2.47 -13.41 -8.85
N ALA A 126 -1.92 -13.35 -10.07
CA ALA A 126 -1.48 -12.09 -10.67
C ALA A 126 -2.62 -11.09 -10.90
N ASP A 127 -3.78 -11.57 -11.38
CA ASP A 127 -4.96 -10.72 -11.56
C ASP A 127 -5.48 -10.16 -10.24
N LEU A 128 -5.58 -11.00 -9.20
CA LEU A 128 -6.02 -10.60 -7.87
C LEU A 128 -5.07 -9.58 -7.23
N ILE A 129 -3.75 -9.81 -7.31
CA ILE A 129 -2.76 -8.86 -6.78
C ILE A 129 -2.85 -7.51 -7.49
N LYS A 130 -3.04 -7.49 -8.81
CA LYS A 130 -3.24 -6.23 -9.55
C LYS A 130 -4.52 -5.52 -9.14
N ILE A 131 -5.62 -6.24 -8.91
CA ILE A 131 -6.87 -5.65 -8.39
C ILE A 131 -6.63 -5.03 -7.01
N VAL A 132 -6.00 -5.75 -6.08
CA VAL A 132 -5.73 -5.25 -4.72
C VAL A 132 -4.81 -4.03 -4.75
N PHE A 133 -3.79 -4.04 -5.61
CA PHE A 133 -2.90 -2.90 -5.81
C PHE A 133 -3.65 -1.67 -6.35
N ASP A 134 -4.47 -1.85 -7.39
CA ASP A 134 -5.29 -0.78 -7.98
C ASP A 134 -6.26 -0.19 -6.94
N GLN A 135 -6.85 -1.04 -6.09
CA GLN A 135 -7.73 -0.61 -4.98
C GLN A 135 -6.97 0.18 -3.91
N ALA A 136 -5.78 -0.28 -3.51
CA ALA A 136 -4.93 0.43 -2.56
C ALA A 136 -4.52 1.82 -3.08
N ASN A 137 -4.21 1.91 -4.38
CA ASN A 137 -3.92 3.18 -5.05
C ASN A 137 -5.12 4.14 -5.04
N LEU A 138 -6.30 3.64 -5.39
CA LEU A 138 -7.53 4.43 -5.34
C LEU A 138 -7.86 4.90 -3.91
N ALA A 139 -7.71 4.03 -2.91
CA ALA A 139 -7.94 4.37 -1.50
C ALA A 139 -6.96 5.44 -0.99
N ALA A 140 -5.73 5.45 -1.51
CA ALA A 140 -4.73 6.49 -1.24
C ALA A 140 -4.98 7.81 -2.01
N GLY A 141 -6.10 7.93 -2.74
CA GLY A 141 -6.45 9.11 -3.54
C GLY A 141 -5.70 9.20 -4.87
N GLY A 142 -5.05 8.11 -5.29
CA GLY A 142 -4.39 8.00 -6.57
C GLY A 142 -5.35 7.82 -7.74
N THR A 143 -4.79 7.69 -8.94
CA THR A 143 -5.51 7.43 -10.18
C THR A 143 -5.00 6.14 -10.79
N LEU A 144 -5.87 5.42 -11.52
CA LEU A 144 -5.47 4.23 -12.25
C LEU A 144 -4.75 4.60 -13.54
N ASP A 145 -3.60 3.98 -13.80
CA ASP A 145 -2.87 4.16 -15.05
C ASP A 145 -3.61 3.56 -16.24
N ASN A 146 -4.30 2.42 -16.03
CA ASN A 146 -5.14 1.77 -17.03
C ASN A 146 -6.48 1.33 -16.43
N PRO A 147 -7.49 2.22 -16.38
CA PRO A 147 -8.82 1.88 -15.85
C PRO A 147 -9.50 0.72 -16.58
N ALA A 148 -9.30 0.58 -17.90
CA ALA A 148 -9.91 -0.48 -18.68
C ALA A 148 -9.38 -1.87 -18.26
N SER A 149 -8.09 -1.98 -17.97
CA SER A 149 -7.48 -3.22 -17.48
C SER A 149 -7.98 -3.60 -16.09
N TYR A 150 -8.12 -2.62 -15.19
CA TYR A 150 -8.71 -2.85 -13.86
C TYR A 150 -10.14 -3.38 -13.97
N VAL A 151 -10.99 -2.70 -14.75
CA VAL A 151 -12.39 -3.12 -14.97
C VAL A 151 -12.47 -4.51 -15.60
N HIS A 152 -11.59 -4.82 -16.55
CA HIS A 152 -11.56 -6.13 -17.19
C HIS A 152 -11.25 -7.25 -16.17
N ARG A 153 -10.20 -7.10 -15.34
CA ARG A 153 -9.85 -8.05 -14.28
C ARG A 153 -10.98 -8.21 -13.27
N LEU A 154 -11.58 -7.10 -12.84
CA LEU A 154 -12.70 -7.11 -11.90
C LEU A 154 -13.90 -7.89 -12.47
N ASN A 155 -14.26 -7.65 -13.73
CA ASN A 155 -15.38 -8.33 -14.38
C ASN A 155 -15.10 -9.83 -14.57
N LYS A 156 -13.87 -10.21 -14.93
CA LYS A 156 -13.44 -11.61 -15.00
C LYS A 156 -13.68 -12.31 -13.65
N LEU A 157 -13.21 -11.71 -12.56
CA LEU A 157 -13.40 -12.22 -11.20
C LEU A 157 -14.89 -12.35 -10.83
N LEU A 158 -15.71 -11.35 -11.14
CA LEU A 158 -17.15 -11.38 -10.84
C LEU A 158 -17.88 -12.50 -11.58
N VAL A 159 -17.50 -12.79 -12.84
CA VAL A 159 -18.07 -13.90 -13.61
C VAL A 159 -17.69 -15.25 -12.99
N GLU A 160 -16.41 -15.43 -12.62
CA GLU A 160 -15.93 -16.66 -11.98
C GLU A 160 -16.60 -16.93 -10.62
N MET A 161 -16.96 -15.87 -9.88
CA MET A 161 -17.64 -15.99 -8.59
C MET A 161 -19.15 -16.24 -8.69
N THR A 162 -19.75 -15.96 -9.85
CA THR A 162 -21.22 -16.07 -10.04
C THR A 162 -21.62 -17.21 -10.97
N GLY A 163 -20.66 -17.89 -11.60
CA GLY A 163 -20.85 -19.14 -12.34
C GLY A 163 -20.66 -20.37 -11.46
#